data_AF-A0A2M4C2C5-F1
#
_entry.id   AF-A0A2M4C2C5-F1
#
_cell.length_a   1.000
_cell.length_b   1.000
_cell.length_c   1.000
_cell.angle_alpha   90.00
_cell.angle_beta   90.00
_cell.angle_gamma   90.00
#
_symmetry.space_group_name_H-M   'P 1'
#
loop_
_entity.id
_entity.type
_entity.pdbx_description
1 polymer ?
#
loop_
_entity_poly.entity_id
_entity_poly.type
_entity_poly.pdbx_seq_one_letter_code
_entity_poly.pdbx_strand_id
1 'polypeptide(L)'
;IGKLEEEALKRKERLQHLKRKQNTENGESPAIENNIPKPIFRNYQSGNIFEASIGEDRAGAVESQVSHQLELMKTQIVIEEIDIANLAPRKPDWDLKRDVTKKLERLERRTQKAIAELIRDRLKSGQQQDILQAVNCASLSTAESQQRSVD
;
A
#
# COMPACT_ATOMS: atom_id res chain seq x y z
N ILE A 1 28.87 19.79 34.68
CA ILE A 1 28.01 20.84 34.07
C ILE A 1 28.85 21.92 33.36
N GLY A 2 30.02 22.34 33.87
CA GLY A 2 30.82 23.41 33.24
C GLY A 2 31.42 23.14 31.85
N LYS A 3 31.84 21.91 31.52
CA LYS A 3 32.47 21.60 30.22
C LYS A 3 31.57 21.89 29.00
N LEU A 4 30.26 21.69 29.13
CA LEU A 4 29.28 21.93 28.05
C LEU A 4 29.05 23.43 27.82
N GLU A 5 29.08 24.22 28.89
CA GLU A 5 28.88 25.67 28.86
C GLU A 5 30.08 26.39 28.21
N GLU A 6 31.30 25.95 28.54
CA GLU A 6 32.54 26.45 27.93
C GLU A 6 32.57 26.18 26.40
N GLU A 7 32.13 25.00 25.97
CA GLU A 7 32.11 24.65 24.55
C GLU A 7 31.05 25.45 23.76
N ALA A 8 29.89 25.72 24.37
CA ALA A 8 28.84 26.55 23.77
C ALA A 8 29.29 28.00 23.55
N LEU A 9 30.01 28.59 24.51
CA LEU A 9 30.56 29.95 24.39
C LEU A 9 31.60 30.04 23.27
N LYS A 10 32.52 29.06 23.19
CA LYS A 10 33.53 28.99 22.14
C LYS A 10 32.91 28.87 20.74
N ARG A 11 31.81 28.12 20.60
CA ARG A 11 31.05 28.03 19.34
C ARG A 11 30.40 29.36 18.96
N LYS A 12 29.81 30.07 19.93
CA LYS A 12 29.15 31.36 19.72
C LYS A 12 30.13 32.41 19.19
N GLU A 13 31.31 32.51 19.79
CA GLU A 13 32.35 33.45 19.35
C GLU A 13 32.83 33.16 17.91
N ARG A 14 33.03 31.88 17.56
CA ARG A 14 33.43 31.48 16.22
C ARG A 14 32.41 31.88 15.15
N LEU A 15 31.12 31.68 15.44
CA LEU A 15 30.04 32.07 14.53
C LEU A 15 29.95 33.59 14.35
N GLN A 16 30.18 34.36 15.42
CA GLN A 16 30.16 35.82 15.34
C GLN A 16 31.28 36.37 14.45
N HIS A 17 32.49 35.79 14.52
CA HIS A 17 33.60 36.15 13.64
C HIS A 17 33.29 35.84 12.16
N LEU A 18 32.68 34.68 11.89
CA LEU A 18 32.29 34.29 10.54
C LEU A 18 31.26 35.27 9.94
N LYS A 19 30.24 35.66 10.74
CA LYS A 19 29.20 36.60 10.31
C LYS A 19 29.76 37.99 9.99
N ARG A 20 30.72 38.48 10.79
CA ARG A 20 31.40 39.76 10.52
C ARG A 20 32.19 39.72 9.22
N LYS A 21 32.92 38.62 8.97
CA LYS A 21 33.69 38.44 7.74
C LYS A 21 32.81 38.34 6.48
N GLN A 22 31.68 37.62 6.56
CA GLN A 22 30.74 37.52 5.45
C GLN A 22 30.17 38.89 5.04
N ASN A 23 29.87 39.75 6.02
CA ASN A 23 29.29 41.06 5.75
C ASN A 23 30.29 42.04 5.10
N THR A 24 31.60 41.84 5.31
CA THR A 24 32.64 42.66 4.68
C THR A 24 32.98 42.21 3.26
N GLU A 25 32.75 40.95 2.92
CA GLU A 25 33.11 40.39 1.61
C GLU A 25 32.02 40.62 0.56
N ASN A 26 30.76 40.81 0.96
CA ASN A 26 29.64 41.11 0.06
C ASN A 26 29.36 42.62 -0.03
N GLY A 27 30.39 43.41 -0.34
CA GLY A 27 30.23 44.82 -0.73
C GLY A 27 29.66 44.94 -2.14
N GLU A 28 28.38 45.29 -2.24
CA GLU A 28 27.64 45.53 -3.48
C GLU A 28 28.33 46.59 -4.36
N SER A 29 28.56 46.26 -5.64
CA SER A 29 28.95 47.23 -6.68
C SER A 29 27.79 47.36 -7.68
N PRO A 30 27.23 48.56 -7.92
CA PRO A 30 26.13 48.72 -8.87
C PRO A 30 26.69 48.69 -10.31
N ALA A 31 26.04 47.92 -11.18
CA ALA A 31 26.44 47.70 -12.56
C ALA A 31 26.31 48.98 -13.42
N ILE A 32 27.35 49.27 -14.20
CA ILE A 32 27.38 50.34 -15.21
C ILE A 32 26.57 49.86 -16.43
N GLU A 33 25.48 50.56 -16.76
CA GLU A 33 24.63 50.28 -17.92
C GLU A 33 25.35 50.66 -19.24
N ASN A 34 25.97 49.68 -19.89
CA ASN A 34 26.41 49.83 -21.27
C ASN A 34 25.20 49.67 -22.22
N ASN A 35 24.90 50.72 -23.00
CA ASN A 35 23.83 50.79 -23.98
C ASN A 35 24.07 49.82 -25.15
N ILE A 36 23.65 48.56 -25.00
CA ILE A 36 23.59 47.58 -26.07
C ILE A 36 22.11 47.41 -26.46
N PRO A 37 21.73 47.46 -27.76
CA PRO A 37 20.35 47.23 -28.16
C PRO A 37 19.90 45.81 -27.79
N LYS A 38 18.81 45.70 -27.02
CA LYS A 38 18.30 44.43 -26.51
C LYS A 38 17.68 43.61 -27.65
N PRO A 39 18.06 42.34 -27.85
CA PRO A 39 17.50 41.51 -28.92
C PRO A 39 16.03 41.16 -28.64
N ILE A 40 15.19 41.25 -29.68
CA ILE A 40 13.76 40.95 -29.61
C ILE A 40 13.57 39.45 -29.85
N PHE A 41 13.22 38.70 -28.80
CA PHE A 41 12.89 37.29 -28.90
C PHE A 41 11.43 37.12 -29.32
N ARG A 42 11.20 36.49 -30.49
CA ARG A 42 9.87 36.32 -31.10
C ARG A 42 8.89 35.44 -30.30
N ASN A 43 9.30 34.92 -29.14
CA ASN A 43 8.50 34.01 -28.32
C ASN A 43 8.19 34.52 -26.90
N TYR A 44 8.29 35.82 -26.64
CA TYR A 44 7.75 36.44 -25.44
C TYR A 44 6.98 37.70 -25.80
N GLN A 45 5.72 37.56 -26.21
CA GLN A 45 4.74 38.55 -25.77
C GLN A 45 4.47 38.20 -24.31
N SER A 46 4.78 39.10 -23.39
CA SER A 46 4.17 39.05 -22.06
C SER A 46 2.70 39.37 -22.24
N GLY A 47 1.94 38.39 -22.76
CA GLY A 47 0.49 38.47 -22.78
C GLY A 47 0.07 38.79 -21.35
N ASN A 48 -0.68 39.89 -21.21
CA ASN A 48 -1.11 40.52 -19.97
C ASN A 48 -0.80 39.63 -18.77
N ILE A 49 0.36 39.87 -18.14
CA ILE A 49 0.56 39.41 -16.77
C ILE A 49 -0.45 40.25 -16.03
N PHE A 50 -1.68 39.75 -15.94
CA PHE A 50 -2.61 40.15 -14.91
C PHE A 50 -1.74 40.02 -13.68
N GLU A 51 -1.42 41.16 -13.07
CA GLU A 51 -0.92 41.23 -11.72
C GLU A 51 -1.68 40.15 -11.01
N ALA A 52 -0.98 39.05 -10.67
CA ALA A 52 -1.61 37.94 -10.02
C ALA A 52 -2.06 38.59 -8.72
N SER A 53 -3.33 39.03 -8.70
CA SER A 53 -4.06 39.30 -7.50
C SER A 53 -3.79 38.04 -6.72
N ILE A 54 -2.86 38.15 -5.78
CA ILE A 54 -2.60 37.12 -4.77
C ILE A 54 -3.97 37.03 -4.16
N GLY A 55 -4.74 36.06 -4.65
CA GLY A 55 -6.17 36.06 -4.52
C GLY A 55 -6.43 36.14 -3.04
N GLU A 56 -6.94 37.31 -2.63
CA GLU A 56 -7.19 37.78 -1.28
C GLU A 56 -7.13 36.59 -0.33
N ASP A 57 -5.97 36.44 0.35
CA ASP A 57 -5.53 35.23 1.04
C ASP A 57 -6.76 34.40 1.38
N ARG A 58 -7.07 33.42 0.53
CA ARG A 58 -8.03 32.40 0.92
C ARG A 58 -7.28 31.65 1.99
N ALA A 59 -7.33 32.17 3.21
CA ALA A 59 -7.16 31.43 4.44
C ALA A 59 -8.22 30.33 4.33
N GLY A 60 -7.84 29.29 3.58
CA GLY A 60 -8.79 28.41 2.93
C GLY A 60 -9.45 27.63 4.02
N ALA A 61 -10.71 27.99 4.31
CA ALA A 61 -11.61 27.38 5.28
C ALA A 61 -10.85 26.54 6.34
N VAL A 62 -9.96 27.20 7.10
CA VAL A 62 -9.16 26.51 8.11
C VAL A 62 -10.10 25.84 9.10
N GLU A 63 -11.24 26.48 9.34
CA GLU A 63 -12.36 25.95 10.12
C GLU A 63 -12.89 24.60 9.59
N SER A 64 -13.08 24.42 8.28
CA SER A 64 -13.55 23.13 7.75
C SER A 64 -12.50 22.04 7.86
N GLN A 65 -11.22 22.38 7.68
CA GLN A 65 -10.13 21.42 7.81
C GLN A 65 -9.86 21.03 9.26
N VAL A 66 -9.93 21.98 10.18
CA VAL A 66 -9.83 21.74 11.64
C VAL A 66 -11.03 20.93 12.12
N SER A 67 -12.25 21.25 11.64
CA SER A 67 -13.45 20.46 11.97
C SER A 67 -13.32 19.02 11.49
N HIS A 68 -12.87 18.80 10.26
CA HIS A 68 -12.62 17.47 9.71
C HIS A 68 -11.55 16.71 10.51
N GLN A 69 -10.46 17.37 10.92
CA GLN A 69 -9.41 16.77 11.75
C GLN A 69 -9.95 16.37 13.14
N LEU A 70 -10.77 17.22 13.77
CA LEU A 70 -11.41 16.93 15.06
C LEU A 70 -12.39 15.75 14.96
N GLU A 71 -13.11 15.64 13.85
CA GLU A 71 -14.03 14.54 13.60
C GLU A 71 -13.29 13.20 13.41
N LEU A 72 -12.18 13.21 12.66
CA LEU A 72 -11.28 12.06 12.54
C LEU A 72 -10.61 11.67 13.87
N MET A 73 -10.30 12.64 14.74
CA MET A 73 -9.77 12.37 16.08
C MET A 73 -10.85 11.81 17.03
N LYS A 74 -12.12 12.11 16.78
CA LYS A 74 -13.25 11.62 17.58
C LYS A 74 -13.60 10.17 17.23
N THR A 75 -13.40 9.76 15.98
CA THR A 75 -13.46 8.34 15.63
C THR A 75 -12.31 7.63 16.34
N GLN A 76 -12.63 6.87 17.38
CA GLN A 76 -11.68 5.97 18.02
C GLN A 76 -11.10 5.11 16.90
N ILE A 77 -9.79 5.13 16.73
CA ILE A 77 -9.09 4.18 15.88
C ILE A 77 -9.33 2.84 16.56
N VAL A 78 -10.39 2.15 16.14
CA VAL A 78 -10.63 0.76 16.52
C VAL A 78 -9.53 0.00 15.82
N ILE A 79 -8.39 -0.08 16.48
CA ILE A 79 -7.39 -1.09 16.16
C ILE A 79 -8.15 -2.38 16.41
N GLU A 80 -8.61 -3.04 15.34
CA GLU A 80 -9.02 -4.44 15.43
C GLU A 80 -7.89 -5.14 16.14
N GLU A 81 -8.12 -5.53 17.38
CA GLU A 81 -7.14 -6.23 18.18
C GLU A 81 -6.76 -7.46 17.38
N ILE A 82 -5.53 -7.43 16.85
CA ILE A 82 -4.97 -8.54 16.10
C ILE A 82 -4.94 -9.68 17.11
N ASP A 83 -5.82 -10.66 16.91
CA ASP A 83 -5.97 -11.80 17.81
C ASP A 83 -4.65 -12.60 17.87
N ILE A 84 -3.87 -12.34 18.91
CA ILE A 84 -2.50 -12.85 19.10
C ILE A 84 -2.52 -14.39 19.27
N ALA A 85 -3.66 -14.97 19.64
CA ALA A 85 -3.83 -16.42 19.72
C ALA A 85 -3.72 -17.10 18.33
N ASN A 86 -4.06 -16.38 17.25
CA ASN A 86 -3.93 -16.88 15.88
C ASN A 86 -2.49 -16.80 15.32
N LEU A 87 -1.62 -16.01 15.97
CA LEU A 87 -0.20 -15.82 15.65
C LEU A 87 0.73 -16.76 16.45
N ALA A 88 0.17 -17.69 17.22
CA ALA A 88 0.95 -18.75 17.85
C ALA A 88 1.71 -19.57 16.79
N PRO A 89 2.87 -20.18 17.14
CA PRO A 89 3.62 -21.03 16.21
C PRO A 89 2.73 -22.21 15.76
N ARG A 90 2.28 -22.16 14.51
CA ARG A 90 1.48 -23.21 13.88
C ARG A 90 2.36 -24.38 13.44
N LYS A 91 1.74 -25.55 13.18
CA LYS A 91 2.44 -26.73 12.63
C LYS A 91 3.18 -26.33 11.34
N PRO A 92 4.39 -26.84 11.07
CA PRO A 92 5.16 -26.43 9.88
C PRO A 92 4.39 -26.62 8.56
N ASP A 93 3.50 -27.61 8.47
CA ASP A 93 2.68 -27.88 7.28
C ASP A 93 1.43 -26.98 7.13
N TRP A 94 1.16 -26.09 8.09
CA TRP A 94 -0.10 -25.34 8.12
C TRP A 94 -0.26 -24.42 6.92
N ASP A 95 0.84 -23.78 6.52
CA ASP A 95 0.89 -22.83 5.42
C ASP A 95 0.73 -23.58 4.10
N LEU A 96 1.43 -24.70 3.96
CA LEU A 96 1.31 -25.60 2.82
C LEU A 96 -0.14 -26.10 2.65
N LYS A 97 -0.79 -26.52 3.74
CA LYS A 97 -2.19 -26.96 3.70
C LYS A 97 -3.10 -25.83 3.25
N ARG A 98 -2.96 -24.63 3.79
CA ARG A 98 -3.79 -23.47 3.42
C ARG A 98 -3.64 -23.09 1.94
N ASP A 99 -2.43 -23.12 1.42
CA ASP A 99 -2.16 -22.71 0.05
C ASP A 99 -2.55 -23.81 -0.96
N VAL A 100 -2.45 -25.07 -0.56
CA VAL A 100 -2.88 -26.23 -1.37
C VAL A 100 -4.40 -26.40 -1.36
N THR A 101 -5.09 -26.16 -0.24
CA THR A 101 -6.56 -26.34 -0.15
C THR A 101 -7.29 -25.50 -1.18
N LYS A 102 -6.91 -24.24 -1.38
CA LYS A 102 -7.53 -23.37 -2.41
C LYS A 102 -7.34 -23.92 -3.83
N LYS A 103 -6.19 -24.53 -4.12
CA LYS A 103 -5.91 -25.16 -5.43
C LYS A 103 -6.72 -26.44 -5.59
N LEU A 104 -6.77 -27.28 -4.56
CA LEU A 104 -7.54 -28.52 -4.55
C LEU A 104 -9.03 -28.24 -4.70
N GLU A 105 -9.59 -27.27 -4.00
CA GLU A 105 -11.00 -26.89 -4.11
C GLU A 105 -11.37 -26.47 -5.54
N ARG A 106 -10.48 -25.74 -6.21
CA ARG A 106 -10.67 -25.31 -7.60
C ARG A 106 -10.58 -26.48 -8.58
N LEU A 107 -9.67 -27.42 -8.32
CA LEU A 107 -9.51 -28.64 -9.11
C LEU A 107 -10.70 -29.57 -8.91
N GLU A 108 -11.12 -29.80 -7.67
CA GLU A 108 -12.25 -30.65 -7.29
C GLU A 108 -13.54 -30.21 -7.99
N ARG A 109 -13.83 -28.91 -8.03
CA ARG A 109 -14.99 -28.37 -8.80
C ARG A 109 -14.92 -28.74 -10.29
N ARG A 110 -13.74 -28.67 -10.90
CA ARG A 110 -13.55 -29.04 -12.31
C ARG A 110 -13.66 -30.54 -12.52
N THR A 111 -13.11 -31.34 -11.61
CA THR A 111 -13.18 -32.80 -11.63
C THR A 111 -14.63 -33.26 -11.48
N GLN A 112 -15.40 -32.71 -10.53
CA GLN A 112 -16.82 -33.00 -10.37
C GLN A 112 -17.62 -32.63 -11.62
N LYS A 113 -17.34 -31.48 -12.24
CA LYS A 113 -17.96 -31.09 -13.51
C LYS A 113 -17.64 -32.07 -14.64
N ALA A 114 -16.37 -32.46 -14.80
CA ALA A 114 -15.96 -33.43 -15.81
C ALA A 114 -16.59 -34.81 -15.56
N ILE A 115 -16.68 -35.25 -14.31
CA ILE A 115 -17.37 -36.48 -13.92
C ILE A 115 -18.85 -36.40 -14.30
N ALA A 116 -19.53 -35.30 -13.99
CA ALA A 116 -20.94 -35.12 -14.33
C ALA A 116 -21.19 -35.12 -15.84
N GLU A 117 -20.33 -34.46 -16.62
CA GLU A 117 -20.38 -34.48 -18.09
C GLU A 117 -20.19 -35.91 -18.63
N LEU A 118 -19.19 -36.64 -18.11
CA LEU A 118 -18.89 -38.01 -18.51
C LEU A 118 -20.05 -38.96 -18.18
N ILE A 119 -20.65 -38.83 -16.99
CA ILE A 119 -21.86 -39.59 -16.61
C ILE A 119 -23.01 -39.28 -17.57
N ARG A 120 -23.22 -37.99 -17.90
CA ARG A 120 -24.30 -37.57 -18.80
C ARG A 120 -24.14 -38.20 -20.19
N ASP A 121 -22.93 -38.25 -20.72
CA ASP A 121 -22.69 -38.85 -22.03
C ASP A 121 -22.81 -40.37 -22.02
N ARG A 122 -22.37 -41.04 -20.94
CA ARG A 122 -22.59 -42.49 -20.77
C ARG A 122 -24.06 -42.87 -20.63
N LEU A 123 -24.86 -42.02 -19.98
CA LEU A 123 -26.32 -42.21 -19.89
C LEU A 123 -26.97 -42.06 -21.26
N LYS A 124 -26.56 -41.07 -22.07
CA LYS A 124 -27.04 -40.93 -23.45
C LYS A 124 -26.67 -42.12 -24.33
N SER A 125 -25.50 -42.73 -24.11
CA SER A 125 -25.07 -43.93 -24.84
C SER A 125 -25.70 -45.24 -24.31
N GLY A 126 -26.63 -45.17 -23.35
CA GLY A 126 -27.38 -46.32 -22.84
C GLY A 126 -26.62 -47.22 -21.85
N GLN A 127 -25.47 -46.78 -21.31
CA GLN A 127 -24.62 -47.59 -20.41
C GLN A 127 -25.05 -47.52 -18.93
N GLN A 128 -26.36 -47.43 -18.67
CA GLN A 128 -26.85 -47.08 -17.33
C GLN A 128 -26.59 -48.16 -16.27
N GLN A 129 -26.64 -49.44 -16.65
CA GLN A 129 -26.41 -50.56 -15.73
C GLN A 129 -24.96 -50.63 -15.24
N ASP A 130 -24.00 -50.36 -16.13
CA ASP A 130 -22.56 -50.35 -15.81
C ASP A 130 -22.22 -49.25 -14.79
N ILE A 131 -22.83 -48.07 -14.94
CA ILE A 131 -22.64 -46.95 -13.99
C ILE A 131 -23.17 -47.32 -12.60
N LEU A 132 -24.37 -47.91 -12.51
CA LEU A 132 -24.98 -48.30 -11.24
C LEU A 132 -24.15 -49.36 -10.52
N GLN A 133 -23.64 -50.34 -11.26
CA GLN A 133 -22.79 -51.39 -10.71
C GLN A 133 -21.46 -50.81 -10.19
N ALA A 134 -20.82 -49.92 -10.95
CA ALA A 134 -19.59 -49.25 -10.54
C ALA A 134 -19.77 -48.39 -9.27
N VAL A 135 -20.88 -47.66 -9.15
CA VAL A 135 -21.19 -46.85 -7.97
C VAL A 135 -21.40 -47.73 -6.74
N ASN A 136 -22.09 -48.86 -6.88
CA ASN A 136 -22.29 -49.80 -5.78
C ASN A 136 -20.98 -50.46 -5.32
N CYS A 137 -20.09 -50.83 -6.24
CA CYS A 137 -18.77 -51.35 -5.86
C CYS A 137 -17.92 -50.29 -5.14
N ALA A 138 -17.95 -49.03 -5.62
CA ALA A 138 -17.23 -47.94 -5.00
C ALA A 138 -17.75 -47.66 -3.58
N SER A 139 -19.07 -47.59 -3.38
CA SER A 139 -19.67 -47.31 -2.07
C SER A 139 -19.31 -48.38 -1.02
N LEU A 140 -19.30 -49.65 -1.40
CA LEU A 140 -18.85 -50.76 -0.54
C LEU A 140 -17.38 -50.62 -0.14
N SER A 141 -16.49 -50.34 -1.09
CA SER A 141 -15.05 -50.18 -0.81
C SER A 141 -14.75 -49.01 0.15
N THR A 142 -15.50 -47.91 0.05
CA THR A 142 -15.40 -46.79 0.98
C THR A 142 -15.90 -47.16 2.38
N ALA A 143 -16.99 -47.93 2.48
CA ALA A 143 -17.51 -48.39 3.76
C ALA A 143 -16.51 -49.33 4.47
N GLU A 144 -15.89 -50.26 3.73
CA GLU A 144 -14.86 -51.15 4.27
C GLU A 144 -13.61 -50.39 4.73
N SER A 145 -13.18 -49.38 3.97
CA SER A 145 -12.02 -48.56 4.34
C SER A 145 -12.28 -47.71 5.58
N GLN A 146 -13.52 -47.23 5.74
CA GLN A 146 -13.95 -46.50 6.93
C GLN A 146 -14.00 -47.41 8.16
N GLN A 147 -14.48 -48.65 8.03
CA GLN A 147 -14.49 -49.61 9.14
C GLN A 147 -13.06 -49.95 9.61
N ARG A 148 -12.12 -50.19 8.68
CA ARG A 148 -10.70 -50.48 9.02
C ARG A 148 -9.94 -49.31 9.65
N SER A 149 -10.44 -48.08 9.53
CA SER A 149 -9.83 -46.91 10.16
C SER A 149 -10.28 -46.72 11.61
N VAL A 150 -11.31 -47.45 12.04
CA VAL A 150 -11.95 -47.30 13.36
C VAL A 150 -11.56 -48.44 14.32
N ASP A 151 -11.10 -49.57 13.79
CA ASP A 151 -10.47 -50.68 14.53
C ASP A 151 -8.96 -50.46 14.73
#